data_AF-A0A1C7IF08-F1
#
_entry.id   AF-A0A1C7IF08-F1
#
_cell.length_a   1.000
_cell.length_b   1.000
_cell.length_c   1.000
_cell.angle_alpha   90.00
_cell.angle_beta   90.00
_cell.angle_gamma   90.00
#
_symmetry.space_group_name_H-M   'P 1'
#
loop_
_entity.id
_entity.type
_entity.pdbx_description
1 polymer ?
#
loop_
_entity_poly.entity_id
_entity_poly.type
_entity_poly.pdbx_seq_one_letter_code
_entity_poly.pdbx_strand_id
1 'polypeptide(L)'
;MSLIISTVKKEKQRIDYMLEKYREILAGLPKGTISEKKVNGNTYCYLKYRDGKKVVSKYIGKNDVESIREQIEKRRHVEAMIQSLTEEQKLAKKVLEGKI
;
A
#
# COMPACT_ATOMS: atom_id res chain seq x y z
N MET A 1 -32.50 14.87 10.12
CA MET A 1 -31.33 14.48 9.29
C MET A 1 -31.73 13.24 8.52
N SER A 2 -31.64 13.22 7.18
CA SER A 2 -32.07 12.07 6.36
C SER A 2 -31.30 10.79 6.73
N LEU A 3 -31.99 9.64 6.79
CA LEU A 3 -31.40 8.32 7.10
C LEU A 3 -30.23 7.98 6.17
N ILE A 4 -30.30 8.45 4.92
CA ILE A 4 -29.24 8.26 3.92
C ILE A 4 -27.98 9.03 4.33
N ILE A 5 -28.13 10.30 4.73
CA ILE A 5 -27.01 11.17 5.14
C ILE A 5 -26.33 10.63 6.40
N SER A 6 -27.10 10.14 7.39
CA SER A 6 -26.52 9.57 8.61
C SER A 6 -25.76 8.27 8.33
N THR A 7 -26.26 7.44 7.41
CA THR A 7 -25.61 6.20 6.98
C THR A 7 -24.29 6.49 6.25
N VAL A 8 -24.32 7.40 5.28
CA VAL A 8 -23.11 7.81 4.53
C VAL A 8 -22.07 8.43 5.45
N LYS A 9 -22.49 9.20 6.45
CA LYS A 9 -21.59 9.77 7.46
C LYS A 9 -20.88 8.70 8.28
N LYS A 10 -21.60 7.68 8.75
CA LYS A 10 -21.02 6.55 9.49
C LYS A 10 -20.04 5.76 8.61
N GLU A 11 -20.41 5.53 7.35
CA GLU A 11 -19.56 4.80 6.43
C GLU A 11 -18.26 5.57 6.12
N LYS A 12 -18.35 6.89 5.92
CA LYS A 12 -17.16 7.74 5.79
C LYS A 12 -16.24 7.61 7.01
N GLN A 13 -16.77 7.62 8.23
CA GLN A 13 -15.96 7.46 9.45
C GLN A 13 -15.26 6.09 9.50
N ARG A 14 -15.95 5.03 9.07
CA ARG A 14 -15.36 3.69 8.94
C ARG A 14 -14.23 3.68 7.92
N ILE A 15 -14.43 4.30 6.76
CA ILE A 15 -13.41 4.42 5.71
C ILE A 15 -12.19 5.21 6.21
N ASP A 16 -12.41 6.34 6.90
CA ASP A 16 -11.33 7.15 7.49
C ASP A 16 -10.45 6.31 8.42
N TYR A 17 -11.07 5.53 9.31
CA TYR A 17 -10.38 4.62 10.22
C TYR A 17 -9.60 3.51 9.49
N MET A 18 -10.21 2.88 8.47
CA MET A 18 -9.55 1.83 7.69
C MET A 18 -8.34 2.37 6.89
N LEU A 19 -8.46 3.58 6.34
CA LEU A 19 -7.36 4.26 5.64
C LEU A 19 -6.18 4.52 6.58
N GLU A 20 -6.44 4.95 7.82
CA GLU A 20 -5.40 5.13 8.83
C GLU A 20 -4.66 3.81 9.12
N LYS A 21 -5.41 2.74 9.40
CA LYS A 21 -4.83 1.41 9.68
C LYS A 21 -4.04 0.83 8.52
N TYR A 22 -4.53 0.98 7.29
CA TYR A 22 -3.78 0.50 6.13
C TYR A 22 -2.52 1.33 5.86
N ARG A 23 -2.52 2.63 6.15
CA ARG A 23 -1.31 3.46 6.05
C ARG A 23 -0.26 3.06 7.07
N GLU A 24 -0.65 2.71 8.29
CA GLU A 24 0.25 2.16 9.32
C GLU A 24 0.90 0.85 8.83
N ILE A 25 0.09 -0.09 8.32
CA ILE A 25 0.59 -1.36 7.76
C ILE A 25 1.55 -1.08 6.59
N LEU A 26 1.17 -0.16 5.70
CA LEU A 26 1.96 0.19 4.52
C LEU A 26 3.33 0.76 4.88
N ALA A 27 3.42 1.51 5.99
CA ALA A 27 4.68 2.07 6.47
C ALA A 27 5.66 0.98 6.95
N GLY A 28 5.13 -0.14 7.46
CA GLY A 28 5.94 -1.28 7.91
C GLY A 28 6.41 -2.23 6.82
N LEU A 29 5.92 -2.10 5.58
CA LEU A 29 6.25 -3.02 4.48
C LEU A 29 7.37 -2.48 3.58
N PRO A 30 8.26 -3.34 3.05
CA PRO A 30 9.35 -2.93 2.16
C PRO A 30 8.81 -2.36 0.84
N LYS A 31 9.39 -1.25 0.40
CA LYS A 31 9.11 -0.66 -0.92
C LYS A 31 9.95 -1.33 -2.00
N GLY A 32 9.47 -1.28 -3.24
CA GLY A 32 10.27 -1.62 -4.42
C GLY A 32 10.07 -3.04 -4.93
N THR A 33 11.10 -3.57 -5.59
CA THR A 33 11.07 -4.88 -6.25
C THR A 33 12.33 -5.67 -5.94
N ILE A 34 12.25 -7.00 -6.07
CA ILE A 34 13.43 -7.87 -6.02
C ILE A 34 14.04 -7.91 -7.42
N SER A 35 15.35 -7.67 -7.50
CA SER A 35 16.16 -7.79 -8.70
C SER A 35 17.19 -8.89 -8.49
N GLU A 36 17.37 -9.73 -9.51
CA GLU A 36 18.37 -10.80 -9.49
C GLU A 36 19.59 -10.38 -10.31
N LYS A 37 20.78 -10.78 -9.86
CA LYS A 37 22.05 -10.62 -10.57
C LYS A 37 22.79 -11.95 -10.58
N LYS A 38 23.15 -12.41 -11.78
CA LYS A 38 23.95 -13.63 -11.96
C LYS A 38 25.43 -13.25 -12.14
N VAL A 39 26.33 -13.86 -11.36
CA VAL A 39 27.78 -13.65 -11.43
C VAL A 39 28.48 -14.99 -11.25
N ASN A 40 29.28 -15.41 -12.22
CA ASN A 40 30.07 -16.67 -12.18
C ASN A 40 29.22 -17.90 -11.75
N GLY A 41 28.00 -18.02 -12.26
CA GLY A 41 27.06 -19.11 -11.93
C GLY A 41 26.26 -18.91 -10.63
N ASN A 42 26.57 -17.90 -9.81
CA ASN A 42 25.85 -17.59 -8.58
C ASN A 42 24.76 -16.53 -8.82
N THR A 43 23.58 -16.73 -8.23
CA THR A 43 22.48 -15.75 -8.22
C THR A 43 22.46 -14.98 -6.90
N TYR A 44 22.43 -13.65 -7.01
CA TYR A 44 22.34 -12.70 -5.91
C TYR A 44 21.07 -11.87 -6.04
N CYS A 45 20.29 -11.77 -4.97
CA CYS A 45 19.06 -11.00 -4.94
C CYS A 45 19.28 -9.63 -4.27
N TYR A 46 18.59 -8.62 -4.78
CA TYR A 46 18.67 -7.25 -4.28
C TYR A 46 17.27 -6.65 -4.18
N LEU A 47 16.98 -5.93 -3.09
CA LEU A 47 15.80 -5.07 -2.96
C LEU A 47 16.12 -3.75 -3.63
N LYS A 48 15.44 -3.46 -4.74
CA LYS A 48 15.58 -2.24 -5.51
C LYS A 48 14.41 -1.32 -5.24
N TYR A 49 14.68 -0.13 -4.72
CA TYR A 49 13.66 0.87 -4.39
C TYR A 49 14.16 2.29 -4.63
N ARG A 50 13.23 3.24 -4.69
CA ARG A 50 13.55 4.66 -4.77
C ARG A 50 13.49 5.27 -3.37
N ASP A 51 14.56 5.95 -2.98
CA ASP A 51 14.65 6.77 -1.79
C ASP A 51 14.84 8.23 -2.20
N GLY A 52 13.75 9.00 -2.15
CA GLY A 52 13.67 10.34 -2.72
C GLY A 52 14.04 10.37 -4.21
N LYS A 53 15.18 10.98 -4.53
CA LYS A 53 15.70 11.08 -5.91
C LYS A 53 16.66 9.95 -6.30
N LYS A 54 17.07 9.11 -5.34
CA LYS A 54 18.09 8.06 -5.55
C LYS A 54 17.44 6.69 -5.73
N VAL A 55 18.02 5.85 -6.58
CA VAL A 55 17.68 4.43 -6.67
C VAL A 55 18.67 3.64 -5.82
N VAL A 56 18.16 2.88 -4.87
CA VAL A 56 18.93 2.05 -3.95
C VAL A 56 18.73 0.59 -4.33
N SER A 57 19.81 -0.17 -4.37
CA SER A 57 19.80 -1.63 -4.53
C SER A 57 20.48 -2.26 -3.32
N LYS A 58 19.71 -2.78 -2.38
CA LYS A 58 20.20 -3.39 -1.14
C LYS A 58 20.27 -4.91 -1.31
N TYR A 59 21.39 -5.53 -0.98
CA TYR A 59 21.52 -6.99 -1.02
C TYR A 59 20.52 -7.68 -0.07
N ILE A 60 19.94 -8.78 -0.52
CA ILE A 60 19.05 -9.66 0.25
C ILE A 60 19.74 -11.02 0.41
N GLY A 61 19.86 -11.50 1.66
CA GLY A 61 20.35 -12.84 1.92
C GLY A 61 19.39 -13.91 1.37
N LYS A 62 19.92 -15.04 0.89
CA LYS A 62 19.10 -16.09 0.23
C LYS A 62 17.89 -16.53 1.05
N ASN A 63 18.04 -16.62 2.38
CA ASN A 63 16.98 -17.05 3.29
C ASN A 63 15.84 -16.03 3.45
N ASP A 64 16.09 -14.76 3.15
CA ASP A 64 15.13 -13.67 3.34
C ASP A 64 14.36 -13.33 2.05
N VAL A 65 14.78 -13.86 0.89
CA VAL A 65 14.23 -13.50 -0.42
C VAL A 65 12.73 -13.77 -0.48
N GLU A 66 12.28 -14.94 -0.01
CA GLU A 66 10.86 -15.30 -0.07
C GLU A 66 10.03 -14.45 0.89
N SER A 67 10.51 -14.25 2.12
CA SER A 67 9.83 -13.39 3.09
C SER A 67 9.68 -11.95 2.57
N ILE A 68 10.73 -11.38 1.95
CA ILE A 68 10.67 -10.04 1.37
C ILE A 68 9.71 -10.02 0.17
N ARG A 69 9.68 -11.08 -0.64
CA ARG A 69 8.76 -11.20 -1.78
C ARG A 69 7.30 -11.17 -1.31
N GLU A 70 6.96 -11.97 -0.31
CA GLU A 70 5.62 -11.99 0.31
C GLU A 70 5.24 -10.62 0.87
N GLN A 71 6.18 -9.94 1.54
CA GLN A 71 5.92 -8.60 2.09
C GLN A 71 5.70 -7.54 0.98
N ILE A 72 6.39 -7.65 -0.16
CA ILE A 72 6.16 -6.77 -1.33
C ILE A 72 4.79 -7.03 -1.95
N GLU A 73 4.36 -8.30 -2.09
CA GLU A 73 3.02 -8.59 -2.59
C GLU A 73 1.94 -8.11 -1.62
N LYS A 74 2.12 -8.33 -0.31
CA LYS A 74 1.26 -7.76 0.73
C LYS A 74 1.19 -6.24 0.61
N ARG A 75 2.31 -5.57 0.34
CA ARG A 75 2.34 -4.12 0.12
C ARG A 75 1.46 -3.71 -1.04
N ARG A 76 1.56 -4.38 -2.18
CA ARG A 76 0.72 -4.10 -3.36
C ARG A 76 -0.77 -4.25 -3.06
N HIS A 77 -1.15 -5.30 -2.34
CA HIS A 77 -2.53 -5.49 -1.92
C HIS A 77 -3.02 -4.35 -1.02
N VAL A 78 -2.21 -3.92 -0.04
CA VAL A 78 -2.57 -2.80 0.85
C VAL A 78 -2.66 -1.48 0.07
N GLU A 79 -1.77 -1.23 -0.89
CA GLU A 79 -1.83 -0.05 -1.77
C GLU A 79 -3.13 -0.04 -2.60
N ALA A 80 -3.54 -1.18 -3.15
CA ALA A 80 -4.81 -1.31 -3.87
C ALA A 80 -6.03 -1.04 -2.97
N MET A 81 -6.02 -1.56 -1.73
CA MET A 81 -7.09 -1.30 -0.75
C MET A 81 -7.20 0.18 -0.39
N ILE A 82 -6.06 0.86 -0.16
CA ILE A 82 -6.01 2.30 0.11
C ILE A 82 -6.58 3.07 -1.08
N GLN A 83 -6.24 2.69 -2.31
CA GLN A 83 -6.75 3.33 -3.52
C GLN A 83 -8.28 3.21 -3.60
N SER A 84 -8.84 1.99 -3.44
CA SER A 84 -10.29 1.76 -3.45
C SER A 84 -11.01 2.61 -2.40
N LEU A 85 -10.54 2.54 -1.15
CA LEU A 85 -11.14 3.27 -0.04
C LEU A 85 -11.04 4.79 -0.22
N THR A 86 -9.98 5.29 -0.87
CA THR A 86 -9.84 6.72 -1.15
C THR A 86 -10.88 7.18 -2.18
N GLU A 87 -11.20 6.36 -3.18
CA GLU A 87 -12.27 6.69 -4.13
C GLU A 87 -13.66 6.62 -3.47
N GLU A 88 -13.92 5.62 -2.63
CA GLU A 88 -15.15 5.53 -1.84
C GLU A 88 -15.31 6.74 -0.91
N GLN A 89 -14.23 7.17 -0.25
CA GLN A 89 -14.21 8.35 0.61
C GLN A 89 -14.56 9.63 -0.16
N LYS A 90 -14.01 9.80 -1.37
CA LYS A 90 -14.31 10.94 -2.25
C LYS A 90 -15.79 10.97 -2.63
N LEU A 91 -16.36 9.82 -2.97
CA LEU A 91 -17.79 9.71 -3.29
C LEU A 91 -18.65 10.05 -2.07
N ALA A 92 -18.37 9.47 -0.90
CA ALA A 92 -19.07 9.77 0.35
C ALA A 92 -19.01 11.27 0.68
N LYS A 93 -17.86 11.92 0.45
CA LYS A 93 -17.70 13.37 0.62
C LYS A 93 -18.60 14.17 -0.32
N LYS A 94 -18.68 13.82 -1.61
CA LYS A 94 -19.58 14.49 -2.56
C LYS A 94 -21.05 14.37 -2.15
N VAL A 95 -21.46 13.19 -1.70
CA VAL A 95 -22.83 12.94 -1.21
C VAL A 95 -23.16 13.83 -0.02
N LEU A 96 -22.25 13.93 0.96
CA LEU A 96 -22.46 14.75 2.15
C LEU A 96 -22.43 16.26 1.86
N GLU A 97 -21.70 16.69 0.83
CA GLU A 97 -21.67 18.08 0.36
C GLU A 97 -22.86 18.44 -0.55
N GLY A 98 -23.73 17.49 -0.89
CA GLY A 98 -24.84 17.70 -1.82
C GLY A 98 -24.39 17.93 -3.27
N LYS A 99 -23.18 17.48 -3.62
CA LYS A 99 -22.55 17.62 -4.95
C LYS A 99 -22.62 16.33 -5.78
N ILE A 100 -23.71 15.58 -5.63
CA ILE A 100 -24.00 14.43 -6.51
C ILE A 100 -24.58 14.93 -7.82
#